data_AF-A0A1S3NRQ2-F1
#
_entry.id   AF-A0A1S3NRQ2-F1
#
_cell.length_a   1.000
_cell.length_b   1.000
_cell.length_c   1.000
_cell.angle_alpha   90.00
_cell.angle_beta   90.00
_cell.angle_gamma   90.00
#
_symmetry.space_group_name_H-M   'P 1'
#
loop_
_entity.id
_entity.type
_entity.pdbx_description
1 polymer ?
#
loop_
_entity_poly.entity_id
_entity_poly.type
_entity_poly.pdbx_seq_one_letter_code
_entity_poly.pdbx_strand_id
1 'polypeptide(L)'
;MTSERPAVKMPGAVSLSDREIPPGHGQQVCSGTGKIMVSGSGSMVLPGGIINPQVPIRNIKMKFAVLIGLIQVGEVSNRDIVETVLNLLVGGEFDLEQNFIIAAAESLGCIVELLEHCDVTCQAEVWSMFTAILRKSVRNLQTSTEVGLIEQLLLKMSSVDDMIADLLVDMLGVLASYSITVKELKLLFSMLRGDRELWPRHAVKLLSVLNQMPQRHGPDTFFNFPGRSAAAIALPPIAKWPYQNGFTLNTWFRMDPLNNINVDKDKPYLYW
;
A
#
# COMPACT_ATOMS: atom_id res chain seq x y z
N MET A 1 -47.84 18.05 -41.76
CA MET A 1 -48.18 17.26 -40.55
C MET A 1 -46.91 17.16 -39.71
N THR A 2 -46.78 18.10 -38.79
CA THR A 2 -45.66 18.28 -37.87
C THR A 2 -45.89 17.43 -36.62
N SER A 3 -44.93 16.58 -36.26
CA SER A 3 -44.99 15.76 -35.04
C SER A 3 -44.04 16.34 -34.00
N GLU A 4 -44.61 16.99 -32.99
CA GLU A 4 -43.90 17.56 -31.84
C GLU A 4 -43.51 16.45 -30.84
N ARG A 5 -42.27 16.49 -30.34
CA ARG A 5 -41.84 15.70 -29.18
C ARG A 5 -42.18 16.48 -27.90
N PRO A 6 -42.66 15.82 -26.82
CA PRO A 6 -42.93 16.52 -25.57
C PRO A 6 -41.64 16.86 -24.82
N ALA A 7 -41.58 18.08 -24.28
CA ALA A 7 -40.48 18.59 -23.48
C ALA A 7 -40.45 17.93 -22.08
N VAL A 8 -39.30 17.40 -21.68
CA VAL A 8 -39.04 16.88 -20.33
C VAL A 8 -38.74 18.07 -19.40
N LYS A 9 -39.58 18.25 -18.38
CA LYS A 9 -39.35 19.21 -17.28
C LYS A 9 -38.27 18.67 -16.33
N MET A 10 -37.21 19.44 -16.14
CA MET A 10 -36.20 19.24 -15.09
C MET A 10 -36.79 19.59 -13.71
N PRO A 11 -36.64 18.76 -12.66
CA PRO A 11 -36.85 19.21 -11.29
C PRO A 11 -35.65 20.04 -10.81
N GLY A 12 -35.94 21.25 -10.34
CA GLY A 12 -34.95 22.21 -9.88
C GLY A 12 -34.20 21.80 -8.60
N ALA A 13 -33.00 22.37 -8.46
CA ALA A 13 -32.17 22.27 -7.28
C ALA A 13 -32.89 22.84 -6.04
N VAL A 14 -32.90 22.07 -4.95
CA VAL A 14 -33.32 22.56 -3.62
C VAL A 14 -32.11 22.66 -2.72
N SER A 15 -31.95 23.85 -2.15
CA SER A 15 -30.82 24.33 -1.36
C SER A 15 -30.77 23.69 0.03
N LEU A 16 -29.55 23.49 0.53
CA LEU A 16 -29.21 23.05 1.89
C LEU A 16 -29.40 24.21 2.87
N SER A 17 -30.54 24.27 3.55
CA SER A 17 -30.71 24.96 4.83
C SER A 17 -32.14 24.74 5.31
N ASP A 18 -32.29 23.92 6.36
CA ASP A 18 -33.37 23.90 7.37
C ASP A 18 -33.67 22.48 7.83
N ARG A 19 -32.95 22.06 8.89
CA ARG A 19 -33.44 21.03 9.80
C ARG A 19 -33.13 21.43 11.24
N GLU A 20 -34.21 21.81 11.92
CA GLU A 20 -34.28 22.08 13.36
C GLU A 20 -34.03 20.81 14.21
N ILE A 21 -33.48 21.03 15.39
CA ILE A 21 -33.14 20.04 16.43
C ILE A 21 -34.26 20.06 17.49
N PRO A 22 -34.83 18.92 17.93
CA PRO A 22 -35.72 18.91 19.09
C PRO A 22 -34.96 18.68 20.41
N PRO A 23 -35.45 19.24 21.55
CA PRO A 23 -34.71 19.35 22.80
C PRO A 23 -34.84 18.12 23.72
N GLY A 24 -33.88 18.00 24.65
CA GLY A 24 -33.80 16.92 25.63
C GLY A 24 -34.63 17.12 26.90
N HIS A 25 -34.84 16.01 27.60
CA HIS A 25 -35.16 15.77 29.03
C HIS A 25 -34.59 14.36 29.28
N GLY A 26 -33.93 13.96 30.37
CA GLY A 26 -33.93 14.29 31.78
C GLY A 26 -33.54 12.98 32.50
N GLN A 27 -32.66 13.05 33.51
CA GLN A 27 -31.98 11.96 34.23
C GLN A 27 -32.87 10.83 34.77
N GLN A 28 -32.34 9.58 34.80
CA GLN A 28 -32.40 8.74 36.00
C GLN A 28 -31.28 7.67 36.05
N VAL A 29 -30.74 7.51 37.25
CA VAL A 29 -29.61 6.68 37.69
C VAL A 29 -30.07 5.25 38.05
N CYS A 30 -29.30 4.21 37.73
CA CYS A 30 -28.97 3.11 38.67
C CYS A 30 -27.89 2.14 38.17
N SER A 31 -26.81 2.08 38.97
CA SER A 31 -25.87 1.00 39.31
C SER A 31 -25.98 -0.38 38.65
N GLY A 32 -24.83 -0.91 38.19
CA GLY A 32 -24.64 -2.31 37.80
C GLY A 32 -23.17 -2.62 37.49
N THR A 33 -22.44 -3.03 38.52
CA THR A 33 -21.04 -3.47 38.55
C THR A 33 -20.65 -4.48 37.46
N GLY A 34 -19.55 -4.21 36.73
CA GLY A 34 -18.97 -5.13 35.75
C GLY A 34 -17.52 -4.79 35.37
N LYS A 35 -16.59 -5.19 36.26
CA LYS A 35 -15.13 -5.38 36.09
C LYS A 35 -14.44 -4.72 34.88
N ILE A 36 -13.73 -3.62 35.17
CA ILE A 36 -12.57 -3.16 34.43
C ILE A 36 -11.46 -4.21 34.60
N MET A 37 -11.03 -4.85 33.52
CA MET A 37 -9.77 -5.61 33.49
C MET A 37 -8.65 -4.71 32.99
N VAL A 38 -7.89 -4.17 33.93
CA VAL A 38 -6.53 -3.68 33.68
C VAL A 38 -5.65 -4.92 33.52
N SER A 39 -5.19 -5.18 32.30
CA SER A 39 -4.08 -6.10 32.07
C SER A 39 -2.81 -5.26 31.99
N GLY A 40 -2.15 -5.11 33.13
CA GLY A 40 -0.81 -4.55 33.23
C GLY A 40 0.20 -5.56 32.69
N SER A 41 0.75 -5.28 31.51
CA SER A 41 1.99 -5.93 31.07
C SER A 41 3.16 -5.04 31.48
N GLY A 42 3.86 -5.48 32.52
CA GLY A 42 4.94 -4.78 33.17
C GLY A 42 6.06 -4.41 32.20
N SER A 43 6.47 -3.15 32.27
CA SER A 43 7.75 -2.68 31.78
C SER A 43 8.85 -3.37 32.59
N MET A 44 9.58 -4.30 31.97
CA MET A 44 10.85 -4.78 32.51
C MET A 44 11.97 -3.97 31.85
N VAL A 45 12.29 -2.85 32.48
CA VAL A 45 13.56 -2.16 32.23
C VAL A 45 14.64 -2.99 32.95
N LEU A 46 15.47 -3.69 32.19
CA LEU A 46 16.72 -4.24 32.70
C LEU A 46 17.87 -3.29 32.34
N PRO A 47 18.79 -2.98 33.27
CA PRO A 47 19.96 -2.18 32.95
C PRO A 47 21.01 -3.02 32.23
N GLY A 48 21.56 -2.48 31.15
CA GLY A 48 22.86 -2.90 30.60
C GLY A 48 22.84 -4.01 29.56
N GLY A 49 22.81 -3.62 28.27
CA GLY A 49 23.81 -4.04 27.27
C GLY A 49 24.00 -5.51 26.90
N ILE A 50 23.11 -6.45 27.24
CA ILE A 50 23.25 -7.85 26.84
C ILE A 50 21.94 -8.35 26.23
N ILE A 51 21.95 -8.61 24.92
CA ILE A 51 20.83 -9.19 24.17
C ILE A 51 20.78 -10.69 24.50
N ASN A 52 19.68 -11.15 25.11
CA ASN A 52 19.44 -12.56 25.38
C ASN A 52 19.04 -13.30 24.08
N PRO A 53 19.78 -14.33 23.60
CA PRO A 53 19.55 -14.95 22.30
C PRO A 53 18.33 -15.90 22.22
N GLN A 54 17.48 -15.96 23.25
CA GLN A 54 16.35 -16.91 23.37
C GLN A 54 14.96 -16.29 23.24
N VAL A 55 14.83 -15.03 22.81
CA VAL A 55 13.53 -14.43 22.47
C VAL A 55 13.40 -14.40 20.95
N PRO A 56 12.45 -15.14 20.34
CA PRO A 56 12.21 -15.03 18.91
C PRO A 56 11.90 -13.58 18.58
N ILE A 57 12.72 -12.94 17.75
CA ILE A 57 12.48 -11.58 17.27
C ILE A 57 11.20 -11.62 16.42
N ARG A 58 10.04 -11.45 17.07
CA ARG A 58 8.71 -11.54 16.43
C ARG A 58 8.38 -10.31 15.59
N ASN A 59 8.97 -9.15 15.91
CA ASN A 59 8.67 -7.90 15.23
C ASN A 59 9.57 -7.72 14.01
N ILE A 60 8.97 -7.59 12.82
CA ILE A 60 9.71 -7.39 11.56
C ILE A 60 10.61 -6.15 11.62
N LYS A 61 10.15 -5.07 12.25
CA LYS A 61 10.95 -3.85 12.46
C LYS A 61 12.21 -4.12 13.27
N MET A 62 12.13 -4.99 14.27
CA MET A 62 13.28 -5.35 15.09
C MET A 62 14.29 -6.19 14.28
N LYS A 63 13.84 -7.06 13.38
CA LYS A 63 14.74 -7.80 12.47
C LYS A 63 15.51 -6.84 11.55
N PHE A 64 14.83 -5.86 10.97
CA PHE A 64 15.47 -4.82 10.15
C PHE A 64 16.41 -3.94 10.99
N ALA A 65 16.02 -3.55 12.20
CA ALA A 65 16.88 -2.76 13.08
C ALA A 65 18.18 -3.50 13.46
N VAL A 66 18.10 -4.81 13.72
CA VAL A 66 19.28 -5.65 13.96
C VAL A 66 20.17 -5.69 12.72
N LEU A 67 19.58 -5.87 11.53
CA LEU A 67 20.34 -5.89 10.28
C LEU A 67 21.03 -4.54 10.00
N ILE A 68 20.36 -3.41 10.22
CA ILE A 68 20.97 -2.07 10.14
C ILE A 68 22.19 -1.98 11.08
N GLY A 69 22.07 -2.47 12.32
CA GLY A 69 23.18 -2.50 13.27
C GLY A 69 24.38 -3.31 12.75
N LEU A 70 24.14 -4.48 12.16
CA LEU A 70 25.21 -5.31 11.59
C LEU A 70 25.88 -4.67 10.36
N ILE A 71 25.10 -3.99 9.52
CA ILE A 71 25.61 -3.23 8.37
C ILE A 71 26.55 -2.12 8.83
N GLN A 72 26.18 -1.38 9.89
CA GLN A 72 26.97 -0.28 10.43
C GLN A 72 28.31 -0.74 11.04
N VAL A 73 28.37 -1.95 11.60
CA VAL A 73 29.61 -2.54 12.13
C VAL A 73 30.47 -3.13 11.00
N GLY A 74 29.94 -3.27 9.78
CA GLY A 74 30.65 -3.78 8.61
C GLY A 74 30.87 -5.30 8.64
N GLU A 75 30.07 -6.03 9.42
CA GLU A 75 30.19 -7.49 9.58
C GLU A 75 29.48 -8.28 8.48
N VAL A 76 28.80 -7.61 7.54
CA VAL A 76 27.92 -8.26 6.56
C VAL A 76 28.34 -7.89 5.15
N SER A 77 28.43 -8.90 4.27
CA SER A 77 28.70 -8.67 2.85
C SER A 77 27.45 -8.17 2.11
N ASN A 78 27.63 -7.42 1.01
CA ASN A 78 26.51 -6.95 0.18
C ASN A 78 25.59 -8.10 -0.26
N ARG A 79 26.16 -9.24 -0.62
CA ARG A 79 25.38 -10.43 -1.02
C ARG A 79 24.46 -10.89 0.09
N ASP A 80 24.98 -10.99 1.31
CA ASP A 80 24.21 -11.46 2.46
C ASP A 80 23.16 -10.42 2.89
N ILE A 81 23.43 -9.12 2.71
CA ILE A 81 22.45 -8.05 2.92
C ILE A 81 21.28 -8.20 1.95
N VAL A 82 21.56 -8.30 0.64
CA VAL A 82 20.53 -8.45 -0.40
C VAL A 82 19.67 -9.67 -0.12
N GLU A 83 20.30 -10.82 0.11
CA GLU A 83 19.61 -12.07 0.41
C GLU A 83 18.73 -11.94 1.67
N THR A 84 19.28 -11.40 2.76
CA THR A 84 18.53 -11.24 4.01
C THR A 84 17.36 -10.27 3.87
N VAL A 85 17.55 -9.13 3.18
CA VAL A 85 16.48 -8.15 2.95
C VAL A 85 15.33 -8.76 2.17
N LEU A 86 15.63 -9.48 1.08
CA LEU A 86 14.62 -10.14 0.26
C LEU A 86 13.91 -11.25 1.03
N ASN A 87 14.64 -12.04 1.82
CA ASN A 87 14.06 -13.09 2.65
C ASN A 87 13.12 -12.52 3.73
N LEU A 88 13.50 -11.40 4.36
CA LEU A 88 12.66 -10.70 5.34
C LEU A 88 11.42 -10.07 4.70
N LEU A 89 11.52 -9.57 3.47
CA LEU A 89 10.42 -8.99 2.71
C LEU A 89 9.29 -10.01 2.46
N VAL A 90 9.66 -11.23 2.07
CA VAL A 90 8.70 -12.30 1.73
C VAL A 90 8.42 -13.27 2.88
N GLY A 91 9.12 -13.13 4.00
CA GLY A 91 8.92 -13.96 5.19
C GLY A 91 9.43 -15.40 5.05
N GLY A 92 10.43 -15.64 4.21
CA GLY A 92 10.98 -16.96 3.90
C GLY A 92 12.15 -16.86 2.90
N GLU A 93 12.57 -17.98 2.32
CA GLU A 93 13.58 -17.97 1.23
C GLU A 93 12.99 -17.29 -0.01
N PHE A 94 13.60 -16.20 -0.45
CA PHE A 94 13.16 -15.44 -1.60
C PHE A 94 13.43 -16.20 -2.89
N ASP A 95 12.40 -16.29 -3.72
CA ASP A 95 12.51 -16.83 -5.07
C ASP A 95 11.55 -16.06 -5.97
N LEU A 96 12.05 -15.51 -7.07
CA LEU A 96 11.25 -14.65 -7.93
C LEU A 96 10.10 -15.42 -8.61
N GLU A 97 10.14 -16.74 -8.69
CA GLU A 97 9.10 -17.61 -9.26
C GLU A 97 8.17 -18.23 -8.21
N GLN A 98 8.70 -18.54 -7.02
CA GLN A 98 8.01 -19.30 -5.97
C GLN A 98 7.68 -18.51 -4.71
N ASN A 99 8.46 -17.50 -4.35
CA ASN A 99 8.27 -16.78 -3.10
C ASN A 99 8.67 -15.32 -3.22
N PHE A 100 7.78 -14.55 -3.85
CA PHE A 100 7.95 -13.12 -4.11
C PHE A 100 6.82 -12.27 -3.49
N ILE A 101 5.89 -12.87 -2.73
CA ILE A 101 4.77 -12.15 -2.13
C ILE A 101 5.22 -11.47 -0.85
N ILE A 102 4.99 -10.16 -0.74
CA ILE A 102 5.34 -9.38 0.46
C ILE A 102 4.53 -9.90 1.65
N ALA A 103 5.23 -10.38 2.69
CA ALA A 103 4.59 -10.97 3.86
C ALA A 103 4.04 -9.92 4.83
N ALA A 104 4.78 -8.83 5.02
CA ALA A 104 4.42 -7.77 5.96
C ALA A 104 4.60 -6.39 5.31
N ALA A 105 3.53 -5.60 5.22
CA ALA A 105 3.57 -4.28 4.61
C ALA A 105 4.58 -3.34 5.30
N GLU A 106 4.76 -3.48 6.61
CA GLU A 106 5.72 -2.72 7.41
C GLU A 106 7.18 -2.91 6.97
N SER A 107 7.50 -4.04 6.32
CA SER A 107 8.85 -4.29 5.80
C SER A 107 9.26 -3.30 4.72
N LEU A 108 8.32 -2.74 3.95
CA LEU A 108 8.61 -1.84 2.84
C LEU A 108 9.27 -0.55 3.33
N GLY A 109 8.73 0.06 4.39
CA GLY A 109 9.34 1.23 5.01
C GLY A 109 10.70 0.90 5.65
N CYS A 110 10.84 -0.30 6.22
CA CYS A 110 12.10 -0.74 6.80
C CYS A 110 13.21 -0.94 5.76
N ILE A 111 12.86 -1.40 4.55
CA ILE A 111 13.81 -1.52 3.43
C ILE A 111 14.29 -0.14 3.01
N VAL A 112 13.37 0.82 2.83
CA VAL A 112 13.72 2.21 2.45
C VAL A 112 14.72 2.80 3.46
N GLU A 113 14.47 2.61 4.76
CA GLU A 113 15.36 3.08 5.83
C GLU A 113 16.71 2.34 5.84
N LEU A 114 16.69 1.01 5.71
CA LEU A 114 17.90 0.19 5.74
C LEU A 114 18.85 0.56 4.60
N LEU A 115 18.33 0.84 3.41
CA LEU A 115 19.14 1.14 2.23
C LEU A 115 19.95 2.44 2.37
N GLU A 116 19.58 3.34 3.28
CA GLU A 116 20.38 4.54 3.61
C GLU A 116 21.73 4.20 4.26
N HIS A 117 21.87 2.99 4.79
CA HIS A 117 23.09 2.49 5.41
C HIS A 117 23.94 1.60 4.50
N CYS A 118 23.45 1.30 3.28
CA CYS A 118 24.14 0.44 2.33
C CYS A 118 24.98 1.25 1.32
N ASP A 119 25.98 0.61 0.72
CA ASP A 119 26.70 1.17 -0.42
C ASP A 119 25.81 1.21 -1.69
N VAL A 120 26.23 2.01 -2.67
CA VAL A 120 25.47 2.20 -3.92
C VAL A 120 25.24 0.89 -4.67
N THR A 121 26.18 -0.05 -4.61
CA THR A 121 26.06 -1.36 -5.26
C THR A 121 24.94 -2.19 -4.65
N CYS A 122 24.94 -2.35 -3.32
CA CYS A 122 23.88 -3.07 -2.62
C CYS A 122 22.52 -2.38 -2.78
N GLN A 123 22.48 -1.03 -2.72
CA GLN A 123 21.25 -0.29 -2.98
C GLN A 123 20.68 -0.59 -4.35
N ALA A 124 21.52 -0.55 -5.38
CA ALA A 124 21.09 -0.79 -6.76
C ALA A 124 20.52 -2.20 -6.95
N GLU A 125 21.15 -3.21 -6.34
CA GLU A 125 20.70 -4.59 -6.43
C GLU A 125 19.34 -4.79 -5.75
N VAL A 126 19.17 -4.29 -4.51
CA VAL A 126 17.88 -4.38 -3.80
C VAL A 126 16.78 -3.63 -4.54
N TRP A 127 17.03 -2.40 -5.01
CA TRP A 127 16.04 -1.63 -5.75
C TRP A 127 15.62 -2.33 -7.05
N SER A 128 16.57 -2.90 -7.78
CA SER A 128 16.29 -3.63 -9.02
C SER A 128 15.43 -4.87 -8.77
N MET A 129 15.79 -5.67 -7.77
CA MET A 129 15.01 -6.85 -7.37
C MET A 129 13.62 -6.46 -6.87
N PHE A 130 13.52 -5.40 -6.08
CA PHE A 130 12.24 -4.95 -5.57
C PHE A 130 11.32 -4.43 -6.69
N THR A 131 11.86 -3.73 -7.69
CA THR A 131 11.09 -3.35 -8.89
C THR A 131 10.58 -4.58 -9.65
N ALA A 132 11.41 -5.63 -9.80
CA ALA A 132 10.98 -6.88 -10.43
C ALA A 132 9.84 -7.56 -9.65
N ILE A 133 9.92 -7.59 -8.31
CA ILE A 133 8.88 -8.11 -7.42
C ILE A 133 7.56 -7.34 -7.57
N LEU A 134 7.62 -6.02 -7.71
CA LEU A 134 6.45 -5.17 -7.91
C LEU A 134 5.82 -5.39 -9.29
N ARG A 135 6.63 -5.41 -10.36
CA ARG A 135 6.14 -5.66 -11.73
C ARG A 135 5.44 -7.01 -11.87
N LYS A 136 5.89 -8.02 -11.12
CA LYS A 136 5.35 -9.38 -11.20
C LYS A 136 4.00 -9.56 -10.47
N SER A 137 3.64 -8.69 -9.53
CA SER A 137 2.56 -8.97 -8.58
C SER A 137 1.66 -7.78 -8.27
N VAL A 138 0.40 -7.86 -8.71
CA VAL A 138 -0.65 -6.89 -8.35
C VAL A 138 -0.87 -6.82 -6.83
N ARG A 139 -0.72 -7.94 -6.11
CA ARG A 139 -0.82 -7.96 -4.64
C ARG A 139 0.30 -7.13 -3.99
N ASN A 140 1.51 -7.20 -4.53
CA ASN A 140 2.64 -6.43 -4.02
C ASN A 140 2.47 -4.94 -4.32
N LEU A 141 1.94 -4.59 -5.50
CA LEU A 141 1.58 -3.21 -5.85
C LEU A 141 0.51 -2.63 -4.92
N GLN A 142 -0.54 -3.41 -4.64
CA GLN A 142 -1.57 -3.04 -3.67
C GLN A 142 -0.98 -2.79 -2.27
N THR A 143 -0.18 -3.73 -1.77
CA THR A 143 0.46 -3.62 -0.44
C THR A 143 1.37 -2.38 -0.36
N SER A 144 2.07 -2.07 -1.45
CA SER A 144 2.92 -0.88 -1.56
C SER A 144 2.13 0.43 -1.59
N THR A 145 0.94 0.40 -2.20
CA THR A 145 0.01 1.54 -2.21
C THR A 145 -0.55 1.80 -0.82
N GLU A 146 -0.90 0.74 -0.06
CA GLU A 146 -1.46 0.86 1.30
C GLU A 146 -0.50 1.54 2.29
N VAL A 147 0.82 1.37 2.11
CA VAL A 147 1.84 2.01 2.95
C VAL A 147 2.28 3.39 2.45
N GLY A 148 1.77 3.84 1.29
CA GLY A 148 2.18 5.09 0.66
C GLY A 148 3.64 5.07 0.17
N LEU A 149 4.07 3.97 -0.47
CA LEU A 149 5.46 3.83 -0.91
C LEU A 149 5.88 4.93 -1.90
N ILE A 150 4.98 5.38 -2.79
CA ILE A 150 5.28 6.49 -3.72
C ILE A 150 5.66 7.75 -2.93
N GLU A 151 4.92 8.11 -1.89
CA GLU A 151 5.23 9.26 -1.05
C GLU A 151 6.61 9.13 -0.40
N GLN A 152 6.92 7.97 0.18
CA GLN A 152 8.20 7.71 0.84
C GLN A 152 9.38 7.86 -0.13
N LEU A 153 9.27 7.29 -1.34
CA LEU A 153 10.32 7.38 -2.36
C LEU A 153 10.49 8.80 -2.89
N LEU A 154 9.40 9.51 -3.17
CA LEU A 154 9.44 10.90 -3.65
C LEU A 154 10.14 11.83 -2.66
N LEU A 155 9.91 11.65 -1.35
CA LEU A 155 10.57 12.45 -0.31
C LEU A 155 12.09 12.23 -0.24
N LYS A 156 12.59 11.10 -0.74
CA LYS A 156 14.02 10.77 -0.77
C LYS A 156 14.70 11.12 -2.10
N MET A 157 13.94 11.45 -3.15
CA MET A 157 14.49 11.72 -4.48
C MET A 157 15.57 12.80 -4.49
N SER A 158 15.48 13.84 -3.67
CA SER A 158 16.47 14.92 -3.67
C SER A 158 17.84 14.51 -3.10
N SER A 159 17.88 13.48 -2.24
CA SER A 159 19.11 13.05 -1.56
C SER A 159 19.84 11.90 -2.24
N VAL A 160 19.22 11.22 -3.19
CA VAL A 160 19.82 10.05 -3.86
C VAL A 160 20.74 10.42 -5.03
N ASP A 161 21.73 9.56 -5.28
CA ASP A 161 22.62 9.67 -6.42
C ASP A 161 21.94 9.31 -7.74
N ASP A 162 22.60 9.67 -8.85
CA ASP A 162 22.01 9.61 -10.19
C ASP A 162 21.58 8.21 -10.61
N MET A 163 22.42 7.21 -10.30
CA MET A 163 22.16 5.79 -10.57
C MET A 163 20.95 5.26 -9.78
N ILE A 164 20.87 5.59 -8.48
CA ILE A 164 19.74 5.17 -7.64
C ILE A 164 18.47 5.90 -8.06
N ALA A 165 18.57 7.17 -8.46
CA ALA A 165 17.44 7.92 -8.99
C ALA A 165 16.83 7.27 -10.23
N ASP A 166 17.62 6.71 -11.15
CA ASP A 166 17.09 5.98 -12.31
C ASP A 166 16.29 4.75 -11.90
N LEU A 167 16.78 3.99 -10.92
CA LEU A 167 16.08 2.81 -10.39
C LEU A 167 14.78 3.19 -9.65
N LEU A 168 14.81 4.25 -8.85
CA LEU A 168 13.63 4.76 -8.16
C LEU A 168 12.60 5.32 -9.14
N VAL A 169 13.03 5.98 -10.22
CA VAL A 169 12.14 6.48 -11.27
C VAL A 169 11.46 5.33 -12.00
N ASP A 170 12.17 4.24 -12.30
CA ASP A 170 11.57 3.04 -12.88
C ASP A 170 10.52 2.43 -11.93
N MET A 171 10.86 2.28 -10.65
CA MET A 171 9.94 1.78 -9.63
C MET A 171 8.70 2.68 -9.46
N LEU A 172 8.89 4.00 -9.40
CA LEU A 172 7.80 4.97 -9.31
C LEU A 172 6.87 4.88 -10.52
N GLY A 173 7.41 4.62 -11.72
CA GLY A 173 6.62 4.37 -12.93
C GLY A 173 5.73 3.12 -12.80
N VAL A 174 6.28 2.03 -12.26
CA VAL A 174 5.52 0.80 -11.98
C VAL A 174 4.42 1.05 -10.95
N LEU A 175 4.72 1.73 -9.85
CA LEU A 175 3.74 2.01 -8.80
C LEU A 175 2.63 2.94 -9.29
N ALA A 176 3.01 4.04 -9.97
CA ALA A 176 2.06 5.06 -10.40
C ALA A 176 1.20 4.64 -11.60
N SER A 177 1.68 3.73 -12.45
CA SER A 177 0.86 3.08 -13.49
C SER A 177 -0.18 2.12 -12.88
N TYR A 178 0.06 1.59 -11.68
CA TYR A 178 -0.94 0.84 -10.93
C TYR A 178 -1.94 1.76 -10.21
N SER A 179 -1.45 2.61 -9.32
CA SER A 179 -2.28 3.52 -8.53
C SER A 179 -1.46 4.72 -8.05
N ILE A 180 -2.08 5.89 -8.05
CA ILE A 180 -1.51 7.09 -7.46
C ILE A 180 -2.64 7.91 -6.82
N THR A 181 -2.41 8.35 -5.59
CA THR A 181 -3.35 9.20 -4.86
C THR A 181 -3.19 10.67 -5.25
N VAL A 182 -4.21 11.49 -4.94
CA VAL A 182 -4.14 12.94 -5.15
C VAL A 182 -2.99 13.57 -4.35
N LYS A 183 -2.68 13.04 -3.17
CA LYS A 183 -1.59 13.52 -2.32
C LYS A 183 -0.22 13.26 -2.96
N GLU A 184 0.01 12.03 -3.41
CA GLU A 184 1.25 11.63 -4.09
C GLU A 184 1.43 12.36 -5.43
N LEU A 185 0.36 12.54 -6.19
CA LEU A 185 0.40 13.29 -7.45
C LEU A 185 0.80 14.76 -7.22
N LYS A 186 0.21 15.41 -6.20
CA LYS A 186 0.59 16.77 -5.80
C LYS A 186 2.05 16.85 -5.36
N LEU A 187 2.53 15.85 -4.62
CA LEU A 187 3.94 15.77 -4.22
C LEU A 187 4.86 15.63 -5.44
N LEU A 188 4.54 14.75 -6.40
CA LEU A 188 5.31 14.62 -7.64
C LEU A 188 5.38 15.95 -8.39
N PHE A 189 4.25 16.64 -8.59
CA PHE A 189 4.25 17.95 -9.24
C PHE A 189 5.05 19.00 -8.47
N SER A 190 5.09 18.93 -7.14
CA SER A 190 5.93 19.83 -6.35
C SER A 190 7.42 19.63 -6.62
N MET A 191 7.86 18.40 -6.92
CA MET A 191 9.25 18.06 -7.28
C MET A 191 9.61 18.46 -8.72
N LEU A 192 8.61 18.72 -9.57
CA LEU A 192 8.77 19.22 -10.93
C LEU A 192 8.75 20.75 -11.00
N ARG A 193 8.42 21.42 -9.91
CA ARG A 193 8.36 22.87 -9.86
C ARG A 193 9.78 23.44 -9.77
N GLY A 194 10.20 24.11 -10.85
CA GLY A 194 11.43 24.91 -10.83
C GLY A 194 11.34 26.07 -9.83
N ASP A 195 12.43 26.33 -9.13
CA ASP A 195 12.63 27.55 -8.35
C ASP A 195 13.77 28.36 -8.99
N ARG A 196 13.59 29.67 -9.11
CA ARG A 196 14.57 30.60 -9.72
C ARG A 196 15.13 30.12 -11.07
N GLU A 197 14.24 29.65 -11.96
CA GLU A 197 14.58 29.14 -13.29
C GLU A 197 15.44 27.86 -13.33
N LEU A 198 15.70 27.24 -12.17
CA LEU A 198 16.43 25.99 -12.06
C LEU A 198 15.49 24.84 -11.73
N TRP A 199 15.63 23.75 -12.48
CA TRP A 199 14.91 22.52 -12.20
C TRP A 199 15.53 21.79 -11.01
N PRO A 200 14.73 21.24 -10.08
CA PRO A 200 15.25 20.43 -9.00
C PRO A 200 16.03 19.21 -9.52
N ARG A 201 16.95 18.69 -8.69
CA ARG A 201 17.71 17.48 -9.01
C ARG A 201 16.74 16.35 -9.38
N HIS A 202 17.03 15.65 -10.47
CA HIS A 202 16.23 14.53 -11.01
C HIS A 202 14.82 14.88 -11.50
N ALA A 203 14.41 16.15 -11.52
CA ALA A 203 13.06 16.54 -11.96
C ALA A 203 12.77 16.12 -13.41
N VAL A 204 13.77 16.19 -14.30
CA VAL A 204 13.64 15.70 -15.68
C VAL A 204 13.39 14.19 -15.72
N LYS A 205 14.06 13.42 -14.86
CA LYS A 205 13.85 11.96 -14.76
C LYS A 205 12.43 11.66 -14.28
N LEU A 206 11.92 12.42 -13.32
CA LEU A 206 10.55 12.29 -12.80
C LEU A 206 9.45 12.56 -13.84
N LEU A 207 9.73 13.33 -14.90
CA LEU A 207 8.79 13.49 -16.02
C LEU A 207 8.51 12.15 -16.74
N SER A 208 9.45 11.21 -16.72
CA SER A 208 9.24 9.89 -17.32
C SER A 208 8.18 9.07 -16.56
N VAL A 209 8.03 9.29 -15.25
CA VAL A 209 6.97 8.67 -14.43
C VAL A 209 5.60 9.12 -14.94
N LEU A 210 5.43 10.41 -15.27
CA LEU A 210 4.18 10.96 -15.82
C LEU A 210 3.81 10.31 -17.16
N ASN A 211 4.79 9.89 -17.96
CA ASN A 211 4.52 9.20 -19.22
C ASN A 211 4.07 7.74 -19.02
N GLN A 212 4.43 7.13 -17.89
CA GLN A 212 4.05 5.76 -17.54
C GLN A 212 2.67 5.69 -16.86
N MET A 213 2.25 6.72 -16.12
CA MET A 213 0.95 6.73 -15.41
C MET A 213 -0.28 6.42 -16.29
N PRO A 214 -0.39 6.91 -17.54
CA PRO A 214 -1.53 6.61 -18.40
C PRO A 214 -1.51 5.18 -18.94
N GLN A 215 -0.37 4.47 -18.88
CA GLN A 215 -0.19 3.12 -19.40
C GLN A 215 -0.68 2.07 -18.39
N ARG A 216 -1.91 2.25 -17.90
CA ARG A 216 -2.51 1.34 -16.91
C ARG A 216 -2.80 0.00 -17.56
N HIS A 217 -2.37 -1.06 -16.90
CA HIS A 217 -2.65 -2.43 -17.31
C HIS A 217 -3.73 -3.02 -16.41
N GLY A 218 -4.90 -3.31 -16.97
CA GLY A 218 -6.01 -3.93 -16.24
C GLY A 218 -7.33 -3.15 -16.37
N PRO A 219 -8.38 -3.57 -15.65
CA PRO A 219 -9.68 -2.91 -15.67
C PRO A 219 -9.63 -1.53 -15.00
N ASP A 220 -10.36 -0.56 -15.56
CA ASP A 220 -10.46 0.82 -15.01
C ASP A 220 -11.09 0.88 -13.61
N THR A 221 -11.96 -0.07 -13.29
CA THR A 221 -12.64 -0.16 -11.99
C THR A 221 -12.82 -1.62 -11.61
N PHE A 222 -12.38 -1.98 -10.41
CA PHE A 222 -12.47 -3.34 -9.88
C PHE A 222 -12.60 -3.32 -8.37
N PHE A 223 -13.15 -4.40 -7.81
CA PHE A 223 -13.05 -4.72 -6.39
C PHE A 223 -11.90 -5.69 -6.19
N ASN A 224 -10.99 -5.38 -5.27
CA ASN A 224 -9.88 -6.26 -4.93
C ASN A 224 -10.21 -7.04 -3.64
N PHE A 225 -10.10 -8.37 -3.70
CA PHE A 225 -10.30 -9.23 -2.54
C PHE A 225 -8.96 -9.84 -2.15
N PRO A 226 -8.34 -9.40 -1.04
CA PRO A 226 -7.01 -9.87 -0.65
C PRO A 226 -7.00 -11.31 -0.11
N GLY A 227 -8.13 -12.01 -0.11
CA GLY A 227 -8.27 -13.36 0.47
C GLY A 227 -8.21 -13.40 2.00
N ARG A 228 -8.22 -12.24 2.66
CA ARG A 228 -8.27 -12.13 4.12
C ARG A 228 -9.69 -12.42 4.62
N SER A 229 -9.82 -12.88 5.87
CA SER A 229 -11.11 -13.06 6.51
C SER A 229 -11.95 -11.78 6.43
N ALA A 230 -13.25 -11.93 6.13
CA ALA A 230 -14.20 -10.83 5.93
C ALA A 230 -13.99 -9.95 4.68
N ALA A 231 -13.20 -10.39 3.69
CA ALA A 231 -13.19 -9.74 2.38
C ALA A 231 -14.49 -10.04 1.62
N ALA A 232 -15.45 -9.11 1.64
CA ALA A 232 -16.76 -9.25 1.01
C ALA A 232 -17.28 -7.90 0.50
N ILE A 233 -18.15 -7.93 -0.52
CA ILE A 233 -18.99 -6.79 -0.87
C ILE A 233 -20.21 -6.85 0.04
N ALA A 234 -20.27 -5.95 1.01
CA ALA A 234 -21.42 -5.79 1.88
C ALA A 234 -22.25 -4.59 1.41
N LEU A 235 -23.54 -4.82 1.19
CA LEU A 235 -24.49 -3.73 1.01
C LEU A 235 -24.94 -3.26 2.41
N PRO A 236 -24.98 -1.94 2.68
CA PRO A 236 -25.58 -1.43 3.90
C PRO A 236 -27.01 -1.96 4.07
N PRO A 237 -27.51 -2.13 5.30
CA PRO A 237 -28.89 -2.54 5.52
C PRO A 237 -29.86 -1.55 4.87
N ILE A 238 -30.50 -1.94 3.77
CA ILE A 238 -31.48 -1.12 3.06
C ILE A 238 -32.87 -1.67 3.39
N ALA A 239 -33.67 -0.88 4.11
CA ALA A 239 -35.02 -1.27 4.52
C ALA A 239 -35.99 -1.40 3.34
N LYS A 240 -35.80 -0.62 2.27
CA LYS A 240 -36.57 -0.69 1.03
C LYS A 240 -35.75 -0.13 -0.12
N TRP A 241 -35.71 -0.86 -1.23
CA TRP A 241 -35.02 -0.42 -2.44
C TRP A 241 -35.76 0.77 -3.10
N PRO A 242 -35.05 1.79 -3.63
CA PRO A 242 -35.68 3.03 -4.09
C PRO A 242 -36.66 2.86 -5.26
N TYR A 243 -36.44 1.89 -6.16
CA TYR A 243 -37.19 1.80 -7.41
C TYR A 243 -37.66 0.39 -7.80
N GLN A 244 -37.01 -0.70 -7.37
CA GLN A 244 -37.39 -2.09 -7.72
C GLN A 244 -37.12 -3.07 -6.58
N ASN A 245 -37.80 -4.22 -6.60
CA ASN A 245 -37.57 -5.32 -5.67
C ASN A 245 -36.25 -6.06 -6.02
N GLY A 246 -35.11 -5.50 -5.60
CA GLY A 246 -33.81 -6.18 -5.64
C GLY A 246 -32.74 -5.47 -6.47
N PHE A 247 -31.59 -6.13 -6.58
CA PHE A 247 -30.45 -5.72 -7.41
C PHE A 247 -29.98 -6.90 -8.26
N THR A 248 -29.42 -6.60 -9.42
CA THR A 248 -28.68 -7.56 -10.24
C THR A 248 -27.23 -7.09 -10.33
N LEU A 249 -26.27 -7.95 -9.99
CA LEU A 249 -24.85 -7.70 -10.18
C LEU A 249 -24.34 -8.54 -11.35
N ASN A 250 -23.75 -7.90 -12.35
CA ASN A 250 -22.99 -8.58 -13.39
C ASN A 250 -21.53 -8.10 -13.30
N THR A 251 -20.59 -9.03 -13.10
CA THR A 251 -19.17 -8.72 -13.00
C THR A 251 -18.34 -9.86 -13.56
N TRP A 252 -17.16 -9.51 -14.08
CA TRP A 252 -16.13 -10.48 -14.39
C TRP A 252 -15.38 -10.85 -13.11
N PHE A 253 -14.99 -12.11 -12.99
CA PHE A 253 -14.08 -12.58 -11.95
C PHE A 253 -12.71 -12.85 -12.54
N ARG A 254 -11.69 -12.29 -11.91
CA ARG A 254 -10.28 -12.57 -12.20
C ARG A 254 -9.64 -13.11 -10.94
N MET A 255 -9.01 -14.27 -11.04
CA MET A 255 -8.14 -14.79 -9.99
C MET A 255 -6.70 -14.45 -10.37
N ASP A 256 -6.00 -13.77 -9.46
CA ASP A 256 -4.57 -13.56 -9.61
C ASP A 256 -3.83 -14.72 -8.93
N PRO A 257 -3.15 -15.60 -9.69
CA PRO A 257 -2.48 -16.76 -9.13
C PRO A 257 -1.39 -16.34 -8.15
N LEU A 258 -1.23 -17.10 -7.06
CA LEU A 258 -0.20 -16.81 -6.05
C LEU A 258 1.20 -16.96 -6.64
N ASN A 259 1.41 -18.02 -7.43
CA ASN A 259 2.62 -18.34 -8.17
C ASN A 259 2.25 -18.95 -9.54
N ASN A 260 3.17 -18.86 -10.52
CA ASN A 260 2.97 -19.40 -11.87
C ASN A 260 2.76 -20.92 -11.92
N ILE A 261 3.07 -21.67 -10.85
CA ILE A 261 2.94 -23.13 -10.82
C ILE A 261 1.48 -23.61 -10.66
N ASN A 262 0.60 -22.82 -10.06
CA ASN A 262 -0.74 -23.28 -9.65
C ASN A 262 -1.90 -22.71 -10.47
N VAL A 263 -1.62 -21.94 -11.53
CA VAL A 263 -2.65 -21.27 -12.35
C VAL A 263 -3.70 -22.27 -12.87
N ASP A 264 -3.28 -23.46 -13.27
CA ASP A 264 -4.16 -24.49 -13.81
C ASP A 264 -4.86 -25.35 -12.74
N LYS A 265 -4.41 -25.28 -11.48
CA LYS A 265 -4.94 -26.10 -10.38
C LYS A 265 -6.05 -25.40 -9.61
N ASP A 266 -5.97 -24.07 -9.49
CA ASP A 266 -6.95 -23.29 -8.73
C ASP A 266 -8.22 -23.12 -9.56
N LYS A 267 -9.30 -23.81 -9.18
CA LYS A 267 -10.64 -23.65 -9.78
C LYS A 267 -11.55 -22.90 -8.81
N PRO A 268 -12.15 -21.78 -9.21
CA PRO A 268 -13.06 -21.05 -8.34
C PRO A 268 -14.36 -21.85 -8.17
N TYR A 269 -14.80 -22.00 -6.93
CA TYR A 269 -16.12 -22.52 -6.61
C TYR A 269 -17.04 -21.36 -6.28
N LEU A 270 -18.15 -21.25 -7.00
CA LEU A 270 -19.21 -20.30 -6.70
C LEU A 270 -20.25 -21.00 -5.83
N TYR A 271 -20.41 -20.52 -4.61
CA TYR A 271 -21.50 -20.90 -3.72
C TYR A 271 -22.58 -19.82 -3.82
N TRP A 272 -23.83 -20.23 -4.05
CA TRP A 272 -25.00 -19.36 -4.19
C TRP A 272 -26.10 -19.80 -3.24
#